data_AF-A0AA88WVZ9-F1
#
_entry.id   AF-A0AA88WVZ9-F1
#
_cell.length_a   1.000
_cell.length_b   1.000
_cell.length_c   1.000
_cell.angle_alpha   90.00
_cell.angle_beta   90.00
_cell.angle_gamma   90.00
#
_symmetry.space_group_name_H-M   'P 1'
#
loop_
_entity.id
_entity.type
_entity.pdbx_description
1 polymer ?
#
loop_
_entity_poly.entity_id
_entity_poly.type
_entity_poly.pdbx_seq_one_letter_code
_entity_poly.pdbx_strand_id
1 'polypeptide(L)'
;EDFENFWSECPWEEDLKYAKAVCSQVDVPLEVVHLTDEYWNNVVSYIIEEYRSGRTPNPDVLCNTRIKFGAFMDAISKMEFDFVASGHYAKVVHNFMDQADEPSILELSRDTVKDQTYFLSHLSKSQLKRLIFPLGCIPKDEVRKLAKNFDLPNQDRKDSQGICFLGKIKFSEFVARHIGETPGVILEAETGDLLGEHQGFWFYTIGQRQGLRLPGGPWYVVAKDVKNNVVFVSRNYFSVDKRRRIFHVGSLKWLSGLPPSKDSQLLCKVRHGPGFYNCTLTMELGENGHDEVALVHLMEDDQGLAAGQFAAFYKGRTCIGSGVILESRESTDFPVSAKALEIARMEDKSKLGKPVKIKVITDVCHKNGDPKENVEPDIKVEDTRIAVSSDRSVSHSETS
;
A
#
# COMPACT_ATOMS: atom_id res chain seq x y z
N GLU A 1 -24.63 -2.37 20.60
CA GLU A 1 -23.53 -2.60 21.55
C GLU A 1 -22.44 -1.63 21.19
N ASP A 2 -22.03 -0.84 22.18
CA ASP A 2 -21.38 0.45 22.05
C ASP A 2 -20.11 0.40 21.19
N PHE A 3 -20.17 1.06 20.03
CA PHE A 3 -18.98 1.36 19.25
C PHE A 3 -18.18 2.41 20.03
N GLU A 4 -17.19 1.96 20.80
CA GLU A 4 -16.14 2.81 21.37
C GLU A 4 -15.38 3.49 20.23
N ASN A 5 -15.92 4.60 19.76
CA ASN A 5 -15.22 5.44 18.82
C ASN A 5 -14.02 6.07 19.53
N PHE A 6 -12.85 5.96 18.91
CA PHE A 6 -11.58 6.53 19.38
C PHE A 6 -11.52 8.08 19.37
N TRP A 7 -12.68 8.75 19.32
CA TRP A 7 -12.77 10.22 19.31
C TRP A 7 -12.18 10.85 20.57
N SER A 8 -12.25 10.18 21.72
CA SER A 8 -11.69 10.68 22.99
C SER A 8 -10.15 10.71 23.02
N GLU A 9 -9.49 9.90 22.20
CA GLU A 9 -8.03 9.87 22.05
C GLU A 9 -7.55 10.66 20.82
N CYS A 10 -8.50 11.18 20.02
CA CYS A 10 -8.22 11.96 18.82
C CYS A 10 -7.79 13.38 19.21
N PRO A 11 -6.63 13.90 18.73
CA PRO A 11 -6.11 15.21 19.09
C PRO A 11 -6.87 16.38 18.43
N TRP A 12 -8.12 16.18 18.04
CA TRP A 12 -8.88 17.12 17.21
C TRP A 12 -9.06 18.48 17.90
N GLU A 13 -9.17 18.54 19.23
CA GLU A 13 -9.25 19.80 19.97
C GLU A 13 -7.98 20.63 19.84
N GLU A 14 -6.81 19.97 19.90
CA GLU A 14 -5.51 20.61 19.71
C GLU A 14 -5.37 21.10 18.26
N ASP A 15 -5.77 20.27 17.29
CA ASP A 15 -5.80 20.65 15.87
C ASP A 15 -6.70 21.84 15.59
N LEU A 16 -7.91 21.85 16.18
CA LEU A 16 -8.86 22.95 16.05
C LEU A 16 -8.33 24.23 16.68
N LYS A 17 -7.60 24.14 17.79
CA LYS A 17 -6.93 25.29 18.42
C LYS A 17 -5.91 25.93 17.46
N TYR A 18 -5.10 25.12 16.79
CA TYR A 18 -4.16 25.63 15.78
C TYR A 18 -4.87 26.23 14.57
N ALA A 19 -5.91 25.57 14.05
CA ALA A 19 -6.71 26.08 12.94
C ALA A 19 -7.33 27.44 13.28
N LYS A 20 -7.95 27.57 14.47
CA LYS A 20 -8.54 28.82 14.96
C LYS A 20 -7.50 29.93 15.08
N ALA A 21 -6.33 29.63 15.62
CA ALA A 21 -5.25 30.61 15.76
C ALA A 21 -4.74 31.11 14.41
N VAL A 22 -4.52 30.20 13.44
CA VAL A 22 -4.10 30.57 12.08
C VAL A 22 -5.18 31.40 11.39
N CYS A 23 -6.44 30.94 11.39
CA CYS A 23 -7.58 31.67 10.80
C CYS A 23 -7.74 33.08 11.38
N SER A 24 -7.58 33.23 12.69
CA SER A 24 -7.66 34.54 13.36
C SER A 24 -6.52 35.48 12.95
N GLN A 25 -5.32 34.94 12.71
CA GLN A 25 -4.17 35.74 12.28
C GLN A 25 -4.31 36.25 10.84
N VAL A 26 -4.92 35.46 9.95
CA VAL A 26 -5.07 35.81 8.52
C VAL A 26 -6.45 36.38 8.18
N ASP A 27 -7.29 36.65 9.18
CA ASP A 27 -8.65 37.18 9.04
C ASP A 27 -9.55 36.35 8.10
N VAL A 28 -9.56 35.02 8.32
CA VAL A 28 -10.40 34.08 7.58
C VAL A 28 -11.38 33.41 8.54
N PRO A 29 -12.70 33.42 8.27
CA PRO A 29 -13.68 32.71 9.08
C PRO A 29 -13.38 31.22 9.19
N LEU A 30 -13.58 30.66 10.39
CA LEU A 30 -13.45 29.22 10.63
C LEU A 30 -14.81 28.64 10.98
N GLU A 31 -15.27 27.68 10.17
CA GLU A 31 -16.45 26.87 10.44
C GLU A 31 -16.05 25.41 10.65
N VAL A 32 -16.80 24.72 11.51
CA VAL A 32 -16.57 23.32 11.84
C VAL A 32 -17.70 22.49 11.25
N VAL A 33 -17.33 21.50 10.43
CA VAL A 33 -18.26 20.51 9.87
C VAL A 33 -17.96 19.16 10.50
N HIS A 34 -18.95 18.58 11.18
CA HIS A 34 -18.84 17.25 11.77
C HIS A 34 -19.18 16.20 10.70
N LEU A 35 -18.19 15.36 10.34
CA LEU A 35 -18.34 14.29 9.35
C LEU A 35 -18.02 12.91 9.94
N THR A 36 -18.23 12.76 11.25
CA THR A 36 -17.89 11.56 12.03
C THR A 36 -18.65 10.34 11.51
N ASP A 37 -19.95 10.48 11.29
CA ASP A 37 -20.80 9.38 10.85
C ASP A 37 -20.51 8.99 9.40
N GLU A 38 -20.28 9.97 8.53
CA GLU A 38 -19.86 9.74 7.14
C GLU A 38 -18.49 9.07 7.09
N TYR A 39 -17.55 9.49 7.94
CA TYR A 39 -16.24 8.85 8.04
C TYR A 39 -16.36 7.38 8.45
N TRP A 40 -17.17 7.11 9.47
CA TRP A 40 -17.44 5.77 9.93
C TRP A 40 -18.06 4.90 8.83
N ASN A 41 -19.17 5.38 8.27
CA ASN A 41 -19.98 4.64 7.29
C ASN A 41 -19.29 4.45 5.95
N ASN A 42 -18.48 5.41 5.51
CA ASN A 42 -17.91 5.40 4.18
C ASN A 42 -16.44 4.97 4.14
N VAL A 43 -15.71 5.01 5.26
CA VAL A 43 -14.28 4.67 5.29
C VAL A 43 -14.01 3.53 6.25
N VAL A 44 -14.34 3.70 7.54
CA VAL A 44 -13.98 2.71 8.58
C VAL A 44 -14.68 1.37 8.38
N SER A 45 -16.00 1.37 8.20
CA SER A 45 -16.79 0.15 7.99
C SER A 45 -16.28 -0.66 6.79
N TYR A 46 -16.03 0.03 5.67
CA TYR A 46 -15.47 -0.55 4.46
C TYR A 46 -14.10 -1.17 4.72
N ILE A 47 -13.22 -0.45 5.43
CA ILE A 47 -11.89 -0.96 5.75
C ILE A 47 -11.99 -2.25 6.57
N ILE A 48 -12.84 -2.27 7.60
CA ILE A 48 -13.06 -3.44 8.44
C ILE A 48 -13.50 -4.65 7.59
N GLU A 49 -14.43 -4.44 6.66
CA GLU A 49 -14.93 -5.51 5.79
C GLU A 49 -13.86 -6.02 4.80
N GLU A 50 -13.06 -5.12 4.23
CA GLU A 50 -11.93 -5.51 3.37
C GLU A 50 -10.90 -6.34 4.14
N TYR A 51 -10.60 -5.98 5.39
CA TYR A 51 -9.71 -6.77 6.24
C TYR A 51 -10.31 -8.12 6.60
N ARG A 52 -11.61 -8.21 6.90
CA ARG A 52 -12.31 -9.48 7.11
C ARG A 52 -12.25 -10.38 5.89
N SER A 53 -12.25 -9.78 4.70
CA SER A 53 -12.08 -10.50 3.44
C SER A 53 -10.62 -10.81 3.07
N GLY A 54 -9.66 -10.47 3.93
CA GLY A 54 -8.23 -10.72 3.68
C GLY A 54 -7.58 -9.78 2.68
N ARG A 55 -8.23 -8.69 2.29
CA ARG A 55 -7.65 -7.62 1.47
C ARG A 55 -6.92 -6.60 2.35
N THR A 56 -6.17 -5.70 1.73
CA THR A 56 -5.49 -4.59 2.43
C THR A 56 -5.90 -3.29 1.76
N PRO A 57 -6.95 -2.61 2.25
CA PRO A 57 -7.44 -1.36 1.69
C PRO A 57 -6.49 -0.18 1.97
N ASN A 58 -6.64 0.91 1.21
CA ASN A 58 -5.94 2.16 1.47
C ASN A 58 -6.87 3.23 2.07
N PRO A 59 -6.86 3.46 3.40
CA PRO A 59 -7.74 4.43 4.07
C PRO A 59 -7.61 5.86 3.55
N ASP A 60 -6.41 6.28 3.15
CA ASP A 60 -6.14 7.67 2.79
C ASP A 60 -6.72 8.02 1.41
N VAL A 61 -6.63 7.09 0.45
CA VAL A 61 -7.31 7.22 -0.85
C VAL A 61 -8.83 7.35 -0.65
N LEU A 62 -9.39 6.51 0.23
CA LEU A 62 -10.82 6.51 0.53
C LEU A 62 -11.26 7.77 1.27
N CYS A 63 -10.48 8.24 2.24
CA CYS A 63 -10.73 9.49 2.96
C CYS A 63 -10.78 10.68 2.01
N ASN A 64 -9.85 10.77 1.05
CA ASN A 64 -9.86 11.84 0.07
C ASN A 64 -11.12 11.78 -0.81
N THR A 65 -11.43 10.62 -1.38
CA THR A 65 -12.53 10.48 -2.35
C THR A 65 -13.92 10.50 -1.72
N ARG A 66 -14.08 9.99 -0.49
CA ARG A 66 -15.40 9.86 0.19
C ARG A 66 -15.67 10.95 1.22
N ILE A 67 -14.63 11.51 1.85
CA ILE A 67 -14.79 12.46 2.96
C ILE A 67 -14.33 13.86 2.54
N LYS A 68 -13.03 14.08 2.34
CA LYS A 68 -12.48 15.43 2.10
C LYS A 68 -13.06 16.09 0.85
N PHE A 69 -13.27 15.31 -0.20
CA PHE A 69 -13.83 15.79 -1.47
C PHE A 69 -15.16 15.09 -1.82
N GLY A 70 -15.72 14.33 -0.89
CA GLY A 70 -17.06 13.74 -0.99
C GLY A 70 -17.98 14.45 0.00
N ALA A 71 -18.20 13.82 1.16
CA ALA A 71 -19.09 14.32 2.21
C ALA A 71 -18.86 15.78 2.60
N PHE A 72 -17.61 16.27 2.64
CA PHE A 72 -17.33 17.68 2.91
C PHE A 72 -17.87 18.60 1.81
N MET A 73 -17.68 18.24 0.54
CA MET A 73 -18.20 19.01 -0.59
C MET A 73 -19.74 18.98 -0.65
N ASP A 74 -20.35 17.88 -0.23
CA ASP A 74 -21.80 17.76 -0.10
C ASP A 74 -22.33 18.65 1.03
N ALA A 75 -21.65 18.69 2.17
CA ALA A 75 -22.02 19.51 3.32
C ALA A 75 -21.99 21.01 3.01
N ILE A 76 -21.01 21.46 2.20
CA ILE A 76 -20.90 22.87 1.78
C ILE A 76 -21.61 23.16 0.45
N SER A 77 -22.34 22.20 -0.13
CA SER A 77 -22.93 22.33 -1.48
C SER A 77 -23.92 23.50 -1.62
N LYS A 78 -24.54 23.92 -0.50
CA LYS A 78 -25.48 25.04 -0.45
C LYS A 78 -24.78 26.41 -0.31
N MET A 79 -23.48 26.42 -0.10
CA MET A 79 -22.67 27.63 0.01
C MET A 79 -22.12 28.02 -1.37
N GLU A 80 -21.94 29.32 -1.59
CA GLU A 80 -21.48 29.88 -2.86
C GLU A 80 -19.95 29.84 -2.96
N PHE A 81 -19.35 28.64 -2.96
CA PHE A 81 -17.91 28.46 -3.13
C PHE A 81 -17.57 27.89 -4.51
N ASP A 82 -16.74 28.64 -5.26
CA ASP A 82 -16.22 28.22 -6.57
C ASP A 82 -15.29 27.01 -6.48
N PHE A 83 -14.36 27.04 -5.51
CA PHE A 83 -13.31 26.03 -5.34
C PHE A 83 -13.12 25.62 -3.88
N VAL A 84 -12.63 24.40 -3.68
CA VAL A 84 -12.16 23.87 -2.40
C VAL A 84 -10.65 23.75 -2.43
N ALA A 85 -9.98 24.41 -1.48
CA ALA A 85 -8.55 24.32 -1.30
C ALA A 85 -8.17 23.27 -0.24
N SER A 86 -7.03 22.61 -0.43
CA SER A 86 -6.43 21.81 0.65
C SER A 86 -4.91 21.83 0.59
N GLY A 87 -4.27 21.49 1.71
CA GLY A 87 -2.80 21.42 1.83
C GLY A 87 -2.16 20.19 1.18
N HIS A 88 -2.78 19.59 0.16
CA HIS A 88 -2.17 18.45 -0.53
C HIS A 88 -1.01 18.91 -1.43
N TYR A 89 0.05 18.10 -1.45
CA TYR A 89 1.17 18.23 -2.38
C TYR A 89 0.81 17.54 -3.70
N ALA A 90 0.01 18.22 -4.49
CA ALA A 90 -0.33 17.86 -5.87
C ALA A 90 -0.71 19.16 -6.60
N LYS A 91 -0.76 19.15 -7.93
CA LYS A 91 -1.16 20.33 -8.70
C LYS A 91 -2.42 20.02 -9.51
N VAL A 92 -3.41 20.89 -9.44
CA VAL A 92 -4.56 20.85 -10.35
C VAL A 92 -4.36 21.92 -11.41
N VAL A 93 -4.51 21.54 -12.67
CA VAL A 93 -4.51 22.45 -13.81
C VAL A 93 -5.93 22.47 -14.39
N HIS A 94 -6.56 23.63 -14.37
CA HIS A 94 -7.83 23.87 -15.01
C HIS A 94 -7.58 24.47 -16.40
N ASN A 95 -8.20 23.89 -17.43
CA ASN A 95 -8.19 24.46 -18.77
C ASN A 95 -9.38 25.42 -18.89
N PHE A 96 -9.09 26.71 -19.01
CA PHE A 96 -10.08 27.79 -19.13
C PHE A 96 -10.26 28.28 -20.57
N MET A 97 -9.72 27.57 -21.57
CA MET A 97 -9.97 27.92 -22.98
C MET A 97 -11.45 27.69 -23.32
N ASP A 98 -11.98 28.43 -24.31
CA ASP A 98 -13.41 28.57 -24.72
C ASP A 98 -14.18 27.26 -25.04
N GLN A 99 -13.59 26.09 -24.77
CA GLN A 99 -14.24 24.79 -24.76
C GLN A 99 -14.58 24.46 -23.29
N ALA A 100 -15.78 24.84 -22.85
CA ALA A 100 -16.26 24.75 -21.47
C ALA A 100 -16.27 23.34 -20.82
N ASP A 101 -15.72 22.31 -21.47
CA ASP A 101 -15.79 20.93 -21.00
C ASP A 101 -14.45 20.16 -20.99
N GLU A 102 -13.33 20.83 -21.22
CA GLU A 102 -12.03 20.18 -21.08
C GLU A 102 -11.77 19.77 -19.62
N PRO A 103 -11.34 18.51 -19.35
CA PRO A 103 -11.19 18.04 -17.98
C PRO A 103 -10.05 18.74 -17.25
N SER A 104 -10.24 19.01 -15.96
CA SER A 104 -9.14 19.42 -15.09
C SER A 104 -8.13 18.27 -14.95
N ILE A 105 -6.85 18.62 -14.84
CA ILE A 105 -5.74 17.69 -14.86
C ILE A 105 -5.08 17.66 -13.49
N LEU A 106 -4.82 16.46 -12.98
CA LEU A 106 -4.04 16.25 -11.75
C LEU A 106 -2.58 15.97 -12.13
N GLU A 107 -1.66 16.81 -11.69
CA GLU A 107 -0.22 16.69 -11.93
C GLU A 107 0.55 16.42 -10.65
N LEU A 108 1.69 15.74 -10.80
CA LEU A 108 2.69 15.57 -9.75
C LEU A 108 3.07 16.93 -9.15
N SER A 109 3.24 16.95 -7.83
CA SER A 109 3.84 18.09 -7.13
C SER A 109 5.25 18.39 -7.63
N ARG A 110 5.69 19.63 -7.42
CA ARG A 110 7.10 20.02 -7.54
C ARG A 110 7.96 19.27 -6.52
N ASP A 111 7.42 18.96 -5.34
CA ASP A 111 8.06 18.11 -4.34
C ASP A 111 7.75 16.64 -4.62
N THR A 112 8.68 15.94 -5.28
CA THR A 112 8.48 14.53 -5.66
C THR A 112 8.48 13.57 -4.47
N VAL A 113 9.07 13.97 -3.34
CA VAL A 113 9.12 13.17 -2.11
C VAL A 113 7.80 13.28 -1.35
N LYS A 114 7.22 14.49 -1.33
CA LYS A 114 5.95 14.76 -0.66
C LYS A 114 4.74 14.63 -1.58
N ASP A 115 4.93 14.28 -2.85
CA ASP A 115 3.85 14.09 -3.81
C ASP A 115 2.74 13.19 -3.27
N GLN A 116 1.51 13.67 -3.37
CA GLN A 116 0.28 13.04 -2.87
C GLN A 116 -0.70 12.70 -3.98
N THR A 117 -0.32 12.80 -5.26
CA THR A 117 -1.20 12.44 -6.37
C THR A 117 -1.71 11.00 -6.28
N TYR A 118 -0.91 10.08 -5.75
CA TYR A 118 -1.32 8.69 -5.50
C TYR A 118 -2.61 8.62 -4.67
N PHE A 119 -2.68 9.38 -3.57
CA PHE A 119 -3.85 9.41 -2.69
C PHE A 119 -5.06 10.15 -3.29
N LEU A 120 -4.84 10.91 -4.37
CA LEU A 120 -5.85 11.70 -5.09
C LEU A 120 -6.24 11.05 -6.44
N SER A 121 -5.60 9.94 -6.79
CA SER A 121 -5.77 9.27 -8.10
C SER A 121 -7.15 8.66 -8.31
N HIS A 122 -7.95 8.56 -7.24
CA HIS A 122 -9.29 7.97 -7.23
C HIS A 122 -10.42 9.01 -7.05
N LEU A 123 -10.12 10.29 -7.29
CA LEU A 123 -11.14 11.33 -7.37
C LEU A 123 -12.00 11.17 -8.64
N SER A 124 -13.21 11.73 -8.65
CA SER A 124 -14.00 11.85 -9.87
C SER A 124 -13.60 13.10 -10.65
N LYS A 125 -13.96 13.11 -11.95
CA LYS A 125 -13.87 14.31 -12.80
C LYS A 125 -14.61 15.50 -12.15
N SER A 126 -15.80 15.26 -11.58
CA SER A 126 -16.60 16.30 -10.91
C SER A 126 -15.94 16.85 -9.65
N GLN A 127 -15.32 15.98 -8.84
CA GLN A 127 -14.55 16.41 -7.67
C GLN A 127 -13.37 17.26 -8.12
N LEU A 128 -12.50 16.74 -8.99
CA LEU A 128 -11.28 17.41 -9.43
C LEU A 128 -11.53 18.80 -10.04
N LYS A 129 -12.62 18.99 -10.79
CA LYS A 129 -13.00 20.28 -11.38
C LYS A 129 -13.17 21.41 -10.34
N ARG A 130 -13.45 21.09 -9.07
CA ARG A 130 -13.67 22.07 -8.00
C ARG A 130 -12.49 22.19 -7.03
N LEU A 131 -11.34 21.56 -7.28
CA LEU A 131 -10.23 21.52 -6.32
C LEU A 131 -9.07 22.41 -6.73
N ILE A 132 -8.47 23.08 -5.75
CA ILE A 132 -7.18 23.76 -5.90
C ILE A 132 -6.21 23.27 -4.81
N PHE A 133 -4.94 23.10 -5.17
CA PHE A 133 -3.89 22.62 -4.27
C PHE A 133 -2.70 23.59 -4.27
N PRO A 134 -2.72 24.64 -3.42
CA PRO A 134 -1.72 25.71 -3.44
C PRO A 134 -0.28 25.22 -3.19
N LEU A 135 -0.12 24.15 -2.42
CA LEU A 135 1.20 23.60 -2.07
C LEU A 135 1.83 22.76 -3.19
N GLY A 136 1.08 22.46 -4.27
CA GLY A 136 1.58 21.68 -5.40
C GLY A 136 2.85 22.22 -6.06
N CYS A 137 3.04 23.54 -6.02
CA CYS A 137 4.14 24.25 -6.68
C CYS A 137 5.30 24.60 -5.74
N ILE A 138 5.21 24.25 -4.45
CA ILE A 138 6.15 24.71 -3.41
C ILE A 138 6.75 23.49 -2.68
N PRO A 139 8.10 23.35 -2.68
CA PRO A 139 8.77 22.33 -1.88
C PRO A 139 8.44 22.43 -0.39
N LYS A 140 8.42 21.29 0.32
CA LYS A 140 8.04 21.26 1.75
C LYS A 140 8.93 22.13 2.64
N ASP A 141 10.23 22.21 2.35
CA ASP A 141 11.16 23.04 3.11
C ASP A 141 10.84 24.54 2.92
N GLU A 142 10.43 24.95 1.72
CA GLU A 142 10.00 26.30 1.43
C GLU A 142 8.66 26.63 2.11
N VAL A 143 7.70 25.70 2.12
CA VAL A 143 6.46 25.85 2.92
C VAL A 143 6.77 26.06 4.40
N ARG A 144 7.76 25.34 4.96
CA ARG A 144 8.20 25.52 6.35
C ARG A 144 8.85 26.88 6.59
N LYS A 145 9.67 27.37 5.65
CA LYS A 145 10.26 28.73 5.72
C LYS A 145 9.18 29.80 5.67
N LEU A 146 8.20 29.67 4.77
CA LEU A 146 7.07 30.59 4.67
C LEU A 146 6.24 30.61 5.96
N ALA A 147 5.93 29.43 6.53
CA ALA A 147 5.21 29.35 7.80
C ALA A 147 5.94 30.07 8.94
N LYS A 148 7.29 30.03 8.95
CA LYS A 148 8.10 30.79 9.91
C LYS A 148 8.14 32.28 9.64
N ASN A 149 8.26 32.67 8.38
CA ASN A 149 8.27 34.07 7.98
C ASN A 149 6.94 34.78 8.26
N PHE A 150 5.82 34.03 8.14
CA PHE A 150 4.49 34.51 8.51
C PHE A 150 4.17 34.32 9.99
N ASP A 151 5.10 33.80 10.80
CA ASP A 151 4.91 33.50 12.23
C ASP A 151 3.61 32.72 12.52
N LEU A 152 3.34 31.69 11.71
CA LEU A 152 2.12 30.90 11.88
C LEU A 152 2.19 30.07 13.17
N PRO A 153 1.10 29.98 13.97
CA PRO A 153 1.05 29.22 15.22
C PRO A 153 1.53 27.77 15.11
N ASN A 154 1.34 27.13 13.95
CA ASN A 154 1.70 25.73 13.69
C ASN A 154 3.06 25.54 13.01
N GLN A 155 3.88 26.59 12.86
CA GLN A 155 5.15 26.58 12.11
C GLN A 155 6.10 25.43 12.47
N ASP A 156 6.22 25.11 13.78
CA ASP A 156 7.13 24.08 14.30
C ASP A 156 6.48 22.70 14.48
N ARG A 157 5.20 22.56 14.13
CA ARG A 157 4.47 21.30 14.30
C ARG A 157 4.98 20.24 13.33
N LYS A 158 5.30 19.04 13.81
CA LYS A 158 5.76 17.92 12.96
C LYS A 158 4.66 17.49 12.00
N ASP A 159 5.06 16.92 10.86
CA ASP A 159 4.11 16.29 9.93
C ASP A 159 3.40 15.13 10.64
N SER A 160 2.08 15.03 10.47
CA SER A 160 1.33 13.86 10.93
C SER A 160 1.84 12.60 10.24
N GLN A 161 1.99 11.52 11.01
CA GLN A 161 2.40 10.19 10.54
C GLN A 161 1.28 9.20 10.87
N GLY A 162 1.01 8.25 9.98
CA GLY A 162 -0.05 7.27 10.15
C GLY A 162 -1.42 7.75 9.65
N ILE A 163 -2.45 6.99 9.97
CA ILE A 163 -3.81 7.19 9.46
C ILE A 163 -4.52 8.27 10.29
N CYS A 164 -5.10 9.26 9.60
CA CYS A 164 -5.58 10.53 10.15
C CYS A 164 -6.40 10.41 11.46
N PHE A 165 -7.35 9.48 11.54
CA PHE A 165 -8.28 9.37 12.66
C PHE A 165 -7.76 8.56 13.85
N LEU A 166 -6.65 7.85 13.70
CA LEU A 166 -6.13 6.99 14.77
C LEU A 166 -5.31 7.76 15.80
N GLY A 167 -4.89 8.99 15.50
CA GLY A 167 -4.04 9.77 16.39
C GLY A 167 -2.78 9.00 16.77
N LYS A 168 -2.69 8.56 18.04
CA LYS A 168 -1.55 7.81 18.58
C LYS A 168 -1.73 6.29 18.55
N ILE A 169 -2.91 5.81 18.19
CA ILE A 169 -3.28 4.40 18.25
C ILE A 169 -2.65 3.66 17.07
N LYS A 170 -2.10 2.48 17.35
CA LYS A 170 -1.53 1.64 16.29
C LYS A 170 -2.65 1.04 15.46
N PHE A 171 -2.44 0.98 14.15
CA PHE A 171 -3.43 0.38 13.24
C PHE A 171 -3.80 -1.07 13.62
N SER A 172 -2.82 -1.88 14.05
CA SER A 172 -3.09 -3.26 14.50
C SER A 172 -4.02 -3.32 15.71
N GLU A 173 -3.91 -2.36 16.63
CA GLU A 173 -4.78 -2.29 17.81
C GLU A 173 -6.19 -1.88 17.42
N PHE A 174 -6.31 -0.90 16.51
CA PHE A 174 -7.59 -0.53 15.92
C PHE A 174 -8.31 -1.74 15.29
N VAL A 175 -7.59 -2.52 14.47
CA VAL A 175 -8.16 -3.72 13.84
C VAL A 175 -8.55 -4.77 14.89
N ALA A 176 -7.70 -5.03 15.89
CA ALA A 176 -7.98 -6.00 16.95
C ALA A 176 -9.25 -5.65 17.75
N ARG A 177 -9.51 -4.38 18.04
CA ARG A 177 -10.75 -3.98 18.76
C ARG A 177 -12.02 -4.16 17.94
N HIS A 178 -11.95 -4.08 16.61
CA HIS A 178 -13.12 -4.15 15.72
C HIS A 178 -13.39 -5.53 15.13
N ILE A 179 -12.34 -6.28 14.81
CA ILE A 179 -12.44 -7.61 14.19
C ILE A 179 -12.17 -8.71 15.23
N GLY A 180 -11.48 -8.39 16.31
CA GLY A 180 -10.98 -9.36 17.27
C GLY A 180 -9.66 -9.99 16.83
N GLU A 181 -9.27 -11.03 17.57
CA GLU A 181 -8.16 -11.91 17.24
C GLU A 181 -8.70 -13.32 17.02
N THR A 182 -8.30 -13.94 15.90
CA THR A 182 -8.64 -15.33 15.59
C THR A 182 -7.33 -16.07 15.31
N PRO A 183 -6.79 -16.79 16.30
CA PRO A 183 -5.53 -17.49 16.15
C PRO A 183 -5.52 -18.44 14.96
N GLY A 184 -4.43 -18.39 14.19
CA GLY A 184 -4.20 -19.22 13.01
C GLY A 184 -2.74 -19.65 12.92
N VAL A 185 -2.39 -20.35 11.85
CA VAL A 185 -1.03 -20.91 11.67
C VAL A 185 -0.29 -20.21 10.54
N ILE A 186 1.04 -20.11 10.71
CA ILE A 186 1.97 -19.63 9.70
C ILE A 186 2.69 -20.84 9.09
N LEU A 187 2.56 -21.02 7.78
CA LEU A 187 3.19 -22.12 7.04
C LEU A 187 4.23 -21.59 6.04
N GLU A 188 5.31 -22.34 5.82
CA GLU A 188 6.20 -22.09 4.67
C GLU A 188 5.50 -22.51 3.37
N ALA A 189 5.43 -21.61 2.40
CA ALA A 189 4.69 -21.84 1.16
C ALA A 189 5.23 -23.04 0.36
N GLU A 190 6.56 -23.21 0.33
CA GLU A 190 7.24 -24.24 -0.46
C GLU A 190 7.16 -25.64 0.15
N THR A 191 7.21 -25.76 1.48
CA THR A 191 7.39 -27.05 2.18
C THR A 191 6.13 -27.49 2.93
N GLY A 192 5.24 -26.55 3.26
CA GLY A 192 4.11 -26.76 4.17
C GLY A 192 4.52 -26.85 5.64
N ASP A 193 5.78 -26.55 5.97
CA ASP A 193 6.27 -26.64 7.34
C ASP A 193 5.57 -25.61 8.23
N LEU A 194 5.11 -26.08 9.40
CA LEU A 194 4.56 -25.21 10.42
C LEU A 194 5.68 -24.37 11.04
N LEU A 195 5.59 -23.05 10.88
CA LEU A 195 6.61 -22.11 11.37
C LEU A 195 6.19 -21.40 12.66
N GLY A 196 4.89 -21.27 12.91
CA GLY A 196 4.37 -20.62 14.09
C GLY A 196 2.88 -20.35 14.01
N GLU A 197 2.41 -19.50 14.91
CA GLU A 197 1.03 -19.06 15.01
C GLU A 197 0.92 -17.54 14.83
N HIS A 198 -0.26 -17.07 14.45
CA HIS A 198 -0.58 -15.66 14.34
C HIS A 198 -1.94 -15.34 14.97
N GLN A 199 -2.22 -14.07 15.27
CA GLN A 199 -3.46 -13.65 15.95
C GLN A 199 -4.65 -13.36 15.01
N GLY A 200 -4.54 -13.75 13.74
CA GLY A 200 -5.51 -13.43 12.68
C GLY A 200 -4.84 -12.96 11.40
N PHE A 201 -5.35 -13.40 10.25
CA PHE A 201 -4.70 -13.11 8.95
C PHE A 201 -4.78 -11.62 8.56
N TRP A 202 -5.74 -10.87 9.13
CA TRP A 202 -5.95 -9.44 8.85
C TRP A 202 -4.83 -8.54 9.37
N PHE A 203 -3.95 -9.05 10.23
CA PHE A 203 -2.74 -8.33 10.66
C PHE A 203 -1.57 -8.46 9.68
N TYR A 204 -1.79 -9.13 8.55
CA TYR A 204 -0.75 -9.44 7.57
C TYR A 204 -1.14 -8.94 6.17
N THR A 205 -0.20 -8.26 5.53
CA THR A 205 -0.32 -7.82 4.13
C THR A 205 0.66 -8.60 3.25
N ILE A 206 0.27 -8.92 2.03
CA ILE A 206 1.17 -9.57 1.06
C ILE A 206 2.43 -8.70 0.87
N GLY A 207 3.60 -9.32 0.97
CA GLY A 207 4.91 -8.66 0.95
C GLY A 207 5.39 -8.11 2.28
N GLN A 208 4.62 -8.25 3.35
CA GLN A 208 5.05 -7.86 4.69
C GLN A 208 6.23 -8.72 5.16
N ARG A 209 7.32 -8.05 5.57
CA ARG A 209 8.50 -8.67 6.17
C ARG A 209 8.54 -8.56 7.70
N GLN A 210 8.15 -7.40 8.22
CA GLN A 210 8.23 -7.09 9.64
C GLN A 210 7.03 -7.65 10.42
N GLY A 211 7.21 -7.90 11.72
CA GLY A 211 6.11 -8.36 12.59
C GLY A 211 5.80 -9.86 12.51
N LEU A 212 6.46 -10.63 11.63
CA LEU A 212 6.29 -12.09 11.54
C LEU A 212 6.85 -12.84 12.76
N ARG A 213 7.87 -12.30 13.43
CA ARG A 213 8.54 -12.89 14.61
C ARG A 213 9.06 -14.33 14.40
N LEU A 214 9.43 -14.67 13.17
CA LEU A 214 9.99 -15.98 12.81
C LEU A 214 11.54 -15.93 12.75
N PRO A 215 12.24 -16.97 13.26
CA PRO A 215 13.69 -17.09 13.14
C PRO A 215 14.12 -17.50 11.71
N GLY A 216 15.40 -17.32 11.38
CA GLY A 216 16.00 -17.82 10.13
C GLY A 216 15.51 -17.12 8.84
N GLY A 217 15.07 -15.87 8.95
CA GLY A 217 14.60 -15.06 7.84
C GLY A 217 15.70 -14.55 6.88
N PRO A 218 15.37 -13.59 5.98
CA PRO A 218 14.13 -12.81 5.97
C PRO A 218 12.92 -13.61 5.45
N TRP A 219 11.80 -13.50 6.16
CA TRP A 219 10.51 -14.05 5.75
C TRP A 219 9.62 -12.96 5.18
N TYR A 220 8.80 -13.29 4.20
CA TYR A 220 7.79 -12.42 3.62
C TYR A 220 6.45 -13.14 3.55
N VAL A 221 5.36 -12.44 3.84
CA VAL A 221 4.00 -12.95 3.59
C VAL A 221 3.78 -13.03 2.09
N VAL A 222 3.38 -14.20 1.59
CA VAL A 222 3.25 -14.43 0.13
C VAL A 222 1.82 -14.74 -0.31
N ALA A 223 1.03 -15.33 0.58
CA ALA A 223 -0.37 -15.63 0.36
C ALA A 223 -1.12 -15.71 1.70
N LYS A 224 -2.43 -15.57 1.64
CA LYS A 224 -3.34 -15.74 2.79
C LYS A 224 -4.48 -16.65 2.38
N ASP A 225 -4.77 -17.65 3.20
CA ASP A 225 -5.97 -18.45 3.07
C ASP A 225 -6.95 -17.99 4.14
N VAL A 226 -7.89 -17.14 3.71
CA VAL A 226 -8.92 -16.54 4.58
C VAL A 226 -9.85 -17.61 5.14
N LYS A 227 -10.30 -18.54 4.28
CA LYS A 227 -11.25 -19.59 4.65
C LYS A 227 -10.69 -20.47 5.74
N ASN A 228 -9.42 -20.85 5.61
CA ASN A 228 -8.78 -21.72 6.57
C ASN A 228 -8.03 -20.97 7.66
N ASN A 229 -7.95 -19.63 7.66
CA ASN A 229 -7.15 -18.83 8.59
C ASN A 229 -5.67 -19.27 8.64
N VAL A 230 -5.00 -19.20 7.48
CA VAL A 230 -3.57 -19.53 7.32
C VAL A 230 -2.85 -18.38 6.64
N VAL A 231 -1.65 -18.06 7.14
CA VAL A 231 -0.72 -17.12 6.50
C VAL A 231 0.45 -17.92 5.94
N PHE A 232 0.67 -17.81 4.62
CA PHE A 232 1.83 -18.41 3.98
C PHE A 232 2.98 -17.42 3.91
N VAL A 233 4.18 -17.89 4.24
CA VAL A 233 5.41 -17.11 4.16
C VAL A 233 6.49 -17.83 3.36
N SER A 234 7.45 -17.06 2.84
CA SER A 234 8.60 -17.61 2.13
C SER A 234 9.86 -16.76 2.38
N ARG A 235 11.03 -17.42 2.32
CA ARG A 235 12.35 -16.78 2.22
C ARG A 235 12.76 -16.47 0.79
N ASN A 236 12.15 -17.17 -0.16
CA ASN A 236 12.42 -17.11 -1.59
C ASN A 236 11.43 -16.16 -2.29
N TYR A 237 11.15 -15.01 -1.65
CA TYR A 237 10.10 -14.08 -2.09
C TYR A 237 10.44 -13.38 -3.42
N PHE A 238 11.72 -13.10 -3.65
CA PHE A 238 12.22 -12.41 -4.84
C PHE A 238 12.78 -13.35 -5.91
N SER A 239 12.53 -14.65 -5.82
CA SER A 239 13.03 -15.61 -6.80
C SER A 239 12.42 -15.39 -8.19
N VAL A 240 13.20 -15.67 -9.23
CA VAL A 240 12.85 -15.38 -10.63
C VAL A 240 11.60 -16.13 -11.10
N ASP A 241 11.40 -17.35 -10.61
CA ASP A 241 10.24 -18.21 -10.86
C ASP A 241 8.95 -17.68 -10.21
N LYS A 242 9.04 -16.66 -9.35
CA LYS A 242 7.92 -16.14 -8.56
C LYS A 242 7.61 -14.68 -8.85
N ARG A 243 8.13 -14.15 -9.97
CA ARG A 243 7.95 -12.77 -10.41
C ARG A 243 6.48 -12.44 -10.62
N ARG A 244 6.07 -11.29 -10.09
CA ARG A 244 4.74 -10.73 -10.27
C ARG A 244 4.84 -9.43 -11.04
N ARG A 245 4.17 -9.38 -12.17
CA ARG A 245 4.10 -8.20 -13.04
C ARG A 245 2.76 -8.05 -13.75
N ILE A 246 1.88 -9.04 -13.66
CA ILE A 246 0.54 -9.03 -14.25
C ILE A 246 -0.48 -9.10 -13.14
N PHE A 247 -1.44 -8.18 -13.14
CA PHE A 247 -2.54 -8.16 -12.17
C PHE A 247 -3.75 -7.46 -12.75
N HIS A 248 -4.92 -7.73 -12.19
CA HIS A 248 -6.16 -7.08 -12.58
C HIS A 248 -6.47 -5.92 -11.62
N VAL A 249 -7.06 -4.87 -12.18
CA VAL A 249 -7.64 -3.78 -11.41
C VAL A 249 -9.11 -3.63 -11.79
N GLY A 250 -9.95 -3.40 -10.78
CA GLY A 250 -11.36 -3.09 -10.94
C GLY A 250 -11.70 -1.74 -10.30
N SER A 251 -13.00 -1.41 -10.29
CA SER A 251 -13.49 -0.13 -9.79
C SER A 251 -12.69 1.03 -10.41
N LEU A 252 -12.51 1.00 -11.73
CA LEU A 252 -11.66 1.96 -12.43
C LEU A 252 -12.22 3.37 -12.35
N LYS A 253 -11.33 4.36 -12.23
CA LYS A 253 -11.71 5.77 -12.20
C LYS A 253 -10.71 6.61 -12.96
N TRP A 254 -11.20 7.23 -14.03
CA TRP A 254 -10.41 8.08 -14.93
C TRP A 254 -10.73 9.55 -14.68
N LEU A 255 -9.71 10.36 -14.44
CA LEU A 255 -9.87 11.79 -14.10
C LEU A 255 -10.35 12.62 -15.30
N SER A 256 -9.99 12.19 -16.52
CA SER A 256 -10.53 12.74 -17.77
C SER A 256 -11.95 12.26 -18.09
N GLY A 257 -12.40 11.18 -17.44
CA GLY A 257 -13.64 10.45 -17.74
C GLY A 257 -13.50 9.37 -18.81
N LEU A 258 -12.30 9.18 -19.40
CA LEU A 258 -12.06 8.18 -20.43
C LEU A 258 -10.79 7.36 -20.11
N PRO A 259 -10.76 6.06 -20.44
CA PRO A 259 -9.55 5.26 -20.32
C PRO A 259 -8.43 5.79 -21.24
N PRO A 260 -7.16 5.50 -20.93
CA PRO A 260 -6.05 5.85 -21.80
C PRO A 260 -6.13 5.13 -23.16
N SER A 261 -5.52 5.71 -24.19
CA SER A 261 -5.38 5.04 -25.48
C SER A 261 -4.48 3.81 -25.37
N LYS A 262 -4.73 2.79 -26.21
CA LYS A 262 -3.99 1.52 -26.20
C LYS A 262 -2.47 1.68 -26.36
N ASP A 263 -2.04 2.67 -27.12
CA ASP A 263 -0.61 2.93 -27.42
C ASP A 263 0.05 3.92 -26.44
N SER A 264 -0.63 4.28 -25.35
CA SER A 264 -0.05 5.19 -24.36
C SER A 264 1.06 4.50 -23.58
N GLN A 265 2.25 5.11 -23.58
CA GLN A 265 3.26 4.80 -22.58
C GLN A 265 2.78 5.29 -21.22
N LEU A 266 2.50 4.35 -20.32
CA LEU A 266 1.98 4.63 -18.99
C LEU A 266 3.01 4.29 -17.92
N LEU A 267 2.94 5.07 -16.84
CA LEU A 267 3.61 4.78 -15.58
C LEU A 267 2.56 4.36 -14.55
N CYS A 268 2.93 3.47 -13.64
CA CYS A 268 2.07 2.95 -12.59
C CYS A 268 2.75 3.08 -11.22
N LYS A 269 1.95 3.44 -10.21
CA LYS A 269 2.27 3.25 -8.80
C LYS A 269 1.29 2.26 -8.20
N VAL A 270 1.79 1.18 -7.63
CA VAL A 270 0.98 0.18 -6.90
C VAL A 270 0.95 0.42 -5.39
N ARG A 271 1.72 1.41 -4.92
CA ARG A 271 1.74 1.92 -3.54
C ARG A 271 2.32 3.34 -3.52
N HIS A 272 2.13 4.07 -2.42
CA HIS A 272 2.78 5.37 -2.23
C HIS A 272 4.30 5.21 -2.11
N GLY A 273 5.04 6.02 -2.86
CA GLY A 273 6.50 6.00 -2.92
C GLY A 273 7.04 6.83 -4.08
N PRO A 274 8.37 7.00 -4.16
CA PRO A 274 9.01 7.79 -5.22
C PRO A 274 9.10 7.04 -6.57
N GLY A 275 9.08 5.71 -6.54
CA GLY A 275 9.22 4.86 -7.72
C GLY A 275 7.96 4.84 -8.60
N PHE A 276 8.18 4.63 -9.89
CA PHE A 276 7.15 4.37 -10.89
C PHE A 276 7.57 3.14 -11.70
N TYR A 277 6.59 2.35 -12.10
CA TYR A 277 6.79 1.24 -13.02
C TYR A 277 6.30 1.64 -14.41
N ASN A 278 7.08 1.37 -15.45
CA ASN A 278 6.52 1.37 -16.80
C ASN A 278 5.47 0.26 -16.89
N CYS A 279 4.33 0.54 -17.50
CA CYS A 279 3.25 -0.44 -17.63
C CYS A 279 2.45 -0.30 -18.92
N THR A 280 1.79 -1.39 -19.29
CA THR A 280 0.71 -1.41 -20.28
C THR A 280 -0.61 -1.76 -19.61
N LEU A 281 -1.71 -1.25 -20.15
CA LEU A 281 -3.07 -1.46 -19.66
C LEU A 281 -3.93 -2.03 -20.79
N THR A 282 -4.66 -3.11 -20.52
CA THR A 282 -5.66 -3.67 -21.44
C THR A 282 -7.02 -3.71 -20.75
N MET A 283 -8.01 -3.03 -21.32
CA MET A 283 -9.37 -2.99 -20.77
C MET A 283 -10.12 -4.28 -21.13
N GLU A 284 -10.85 -4.83 -20.15
CA GLU A 284 -11.58 -6.09 -20.22
C GLU A 284 -12.96 -5.93 -19.55
N LEU A 285 -13.89 -6.83 -19.87
CA LEU A 285 -15.16 -6.93 -19.16
C LEU A 285 -15.00 -7.87 -17.96
N GLY A 286 -15.56 -7.47 -16.82
CA GLY A 286 -15.61 -8.30 -15.62
C GLY A 286 -16.49 -9.54 -15.81
N GLU A 287 -16.40 -10.48 -14.86
CA GLU A 287 -17.12 -11.77 -14.89
C GLU A 287 -18.64 -11.62 -15.05
N ASN A 288 -19.21 -10.55 -14.50
CA ASN A 288 -20.64 -10.25 -14.59
C ASN A 288 -21.03 -9.57 -15.92
N GLY A 289 -20.07 -9.30 -16.82
CA GLY A 289 -20.28 -8.65 -18.11
C GLY A 289 -20.59 -7.14 -18.05
N HIS A 290 -20.73 -6.58 -16.85
CA HIS A 290 -21.16 -5.19 -16.63
C HIS A 290 -20.05 -4.28 -16.09
N ASP A 291 -19.08 -4.83 -15.35
CA ASP A 291 -18.03 -4.04 -14.71
C ASP A 291 -16.80 -3.93 -15.61
N GLU A 292 -16.25 -2.73 -15.77
CA GLU A 292 -14.97 -2.55 -16.45
C GLU A 292 -13.82 -2.99 -15.53
N VAL A 293 -13.00 -3.91 -16.03
CA VAL A 293 -11.76 -4.38 -15.41
C VAL A 293 -10.60 -4.04 -16.34
N ALA A 294 -9.39 -3.93 -15.82
CA ALA A 294 -8.22 -3.83 -16.68
C ALA A 294 -7.09 -4.76 -16.22
N LEU A 295 -6.46 -5.41 -17.18
CA LEU A 295 -5.22 -6.14 -17.02
C LEU A 295 -4.05 -5.16 -17.09
N VAL A 296 -3.26 -5.10 -16.02
CA VAL A 296 -2.04 -4.29 -15.92
C VAL A 296 -0.84 -5.19 -16.09
N HIS A 297 0.09 -4.82 -16.96
CA HIS A 297 1.38 -5.48 -17.09
C HIS A 297 2.51 -4.48 -16.82
N LEU A 298 3.26 -4.72 -15.75
CA LEU A 298 4.47 -3.97 -15.39
C LEU A 298 5.66 -4.48 -16.20
N MET A 299 6.54 -3.57 -16.61
CA MET A 299 7.79 -3.92 -17.29
C MET A 299 8.87 -4.44 -16.32
N GLU A 300 8.70 -4.17 -15.03
CA GLU A 300 9.56 -4.65 -13.94
C GLU A 300 8.72 -5.43 -12.94
N ASP A 301 9.37 -6.27 -12.13
CA ASP A 301 8.69 -7.13 -11.17
C ASP A 301 8.38 -6.36 -9.86
N ASP A 302 7.15 -6.48 -9.36
CA ASP A 302 6.77 -6.03 -8.01
C ASP A 302 5.97 -7.15 -7.32
N GLN A 303 6.49 -7.62 -6.20
CA GLN A 303 5.91 -8.72 -5.44
C GLN A 303 4.77 -8.29 -4.49
N GLY A 304 4.71 -7.03 -4.10
CA GLY A 304 3.76 -6.54 -3.08
C GLY A 304 2.45 -6.02 -3.67
N LEU A 305 1.98 -6.63 -4.77
CA LEU A 305 0.66 -6.40 -5.35
C LEU A 305 -0.40 -6.98 -4.43
N ALA A 306 -0.88 -6.18 -3.48
CA ALA A 306 -1.87 -6.59 -2.50
C ALA A 306 -3.29 -6.18 -2.95
N ALA A 307 -4.21 -7.13 -2.99
CA ALA A 307 -5.62 -6.86 -3.27
C ALA A 307 -6.20 -5.83 -2.28
N GLY A 308 -7.02 -4.91 -2.78
CA GLY A 308 -7.57 -3.77 -2.04
C GLY A 308 -6.67 -2.52 -2.04
N GLN A 309 -5.39 -2.62 -2.41
CA GLN A 309 -4.57 -1.44 -2.70
C GLN A 309 -4.94 -0.83 -4.04
N PHE A 310 -4.47 0.39 -4.30
CA PHE A 310 -4.74 1.09 -5.55
C PHE A 310 -3.52 1.04 -6.47
N ALA A 311 -3.77 0.80 -7.76
CA ALA A 311 -2.83 1.09 -8.83
C ALA A 311 -3.21 2.45 -9.45
N ALA A 312 -2.34 3.43 -9.30
CA ALA A 312 -2.49 4.77 -9.88
C ALA A 312 -1.69 4.87 -11.18
N PHE A 313 -2.31 5.39 -12.22
CA PHE A 313 -1.75 5.47 -13.56
C PHE A 313 -1.39 6.90 -13.93
N TYR A 314 -0.28 7.05 -14.66
CA TYR A 314 0.28 8.34 -15.02
C TYR A 314 0.76 8.34 -16.48
N LYS A 315 0.67 9.53 -17.10
CA LYS A 315 1.31 9.83 -18.39
C LYS A 315 2.29 10.99 -18.16
N GLY A 316 3.58 10.69 -18.15
CA GLY A 316 4.61 11.65 -17.74
C GLY A 316 4.35 12.14 -16.31
N ARG A 317 4.05 13.43 -16.15
CA ARG A 317 3.75 14.06 -14.85
C ARG A 317 2.26 14.10 -14.50
N THR A 318 1.38 13.64 -15.38
CA THR A 318 -0.06 13.72 -15.20
C THR A 318 -0.60 12.42 -14.63
N CYS A 319 -1.30 12.48 -13.51
CA CYS A 319 -2.11 11.37 -13.02
C CYS A 319 -3.37 11.29 -13.88
N ILE A 320 -3.64 10.12 -14.47
CA ILE A 320 -4.80 9.92 -15.34
C ILE A 320 -5.96 9.20 -14.64
N GLY A 321 -5.68 8.51 -13.53
CA GLY A 321 -6.70 7.77 -12.79
C GLY A 321 -6.11 6.63 -11.96
N SER A 322 -6.98 5.76 -11.48
CA SER A 322 -6.60 4.57 -10.70
C SER A 322 -7.64 3.46 -10.78
N GLY A 323 -7.25 2.27 -10.34
CA GLY A 323 -8.16 1.17 -10.03
C GLY A 323 -7.73 0.45 -8.75
N VAL A 324 -8.66 -0.30 -8.17
CA VAL A 324 -8.41 -1.17 -7.02
C VAL A 324 -7.83 -2.48 -7.52
N ILE A 325 -6.68 -2.88 -7.02
CA ILE A 325 -6.04 -4.17 -7.31
C ILE A 325 -6.98 -5.28 -6.83
N LEU A 326 -7.36 -6.15 -7.75
CA LEU A 326 -8.23 -7.28 -7.47
C LEU A 326 -7.44 -8.47 -6.94
N GLU A 327 -8.15 -9.43 -6.35
CA GLU A 327 -7.59 -10.75 -6.08
C GLU A 327 -7.20 -11.41 -7.40
N SER A 328 -6.07 -12.14 -7.39
CA SER A 328 -5.60 -12.78 -8.61
C SER A 328 -6.60 -13.85 -9.06
N ARG A 329 -6.98 -13.79 -10.33
CA ARG A 329 -7.90 -14.74 -10.97
C ARG A 329 -7.18 -15.94 -11.61
N GLU A 330 -5.85 -15.90 -11.70
CA GLU A 330 -5.05 -16.89 -12.41
C GLU A 330 -3.81 -17.33 -11.61
N SER A 331 -3.08 -18.33 -12.13
CA SER A 331 -1.85 -18.96 -11.59
C SER A 331 -0.65 -18.03 -11.32
N THR A 332 -0.85 -16.72 -11.35
CA THR A 332 0.14 -15.66 -11.09
C THR A 332 0.31 -15.32 -9.60
N ASP A 333 -0.46 -15.98 -8.72
CA ASP A 333 -0.20 -15.94 -7.28
C ASP A 333 1.13 -16.61 -6.94
N PHE A 334 1.65 -16.31 -5.75
CA PHE A 334 2.90 -16.93 -5.32
C PHE A 334 2.66 -18.43 -5.20
N PRO A 335 3.49 -19.28 -5.83
CA PRO A 335 3.24 -20.71 -5.85
C PRO A 335 3.32 -21.27 -4.42
N VAL A 336 2.18 -21.74 -3.92
CA VAL A 336 2.07 -22.49 -2.67
C VAL A 336 2.01 -23.97 -3.01
N SER A 337 2.87 -24.77 -2.38
CA SER A 337 2.93 -26.21 -2.66
C SER A 337 1.60 -26.91 -2.34
N ALA A 338 1.28 -27.96 -3.10
CA ALA A 338 0.05 -28.74 -2.87
C ALA A 338 -0.01 -29.30 -1.44
N LYS A 339 1.14 -29.71 -0.89
CA LYS A 339 1.28 -30.15 0.51
C LYS A 339 0.91 -29.04 1.49
N ALA A 340 1.40 -27.81 1.29
CA ALA A 340 1.05 -26.67 2.15
C ALA A 340 -0.44 -26.33 2.08
N LEU A 341 -1.06 -26.42 0.89
CA LEU A 341 -2.50 -26.22 0.71
C LEU A 341 -3.33 -27.33 1.37
N GLU A 342 -2.90 -28.58 1.30
CA GLU A 342 -3.55 -29.71 1.97
C GLU A 342 -3.50 -29.54 3.50
N ILE A 343 -2.33 -29.19 4.03
CA ILE A 343 -2.13 -28.87 5.45
C ILE A 343 -3.05 -27.71 5.88
N ALA A 344 -3.15 -26.66 5.06
CA ALA A 344 -3.99 -25.53 5.36
C ALA A 344 -5.48 -25.92 5.50
N ARG A 345 -5.95 -26.90 4.71
CA ARG A 345 -7.34 -27.39 4.72
C ARG A 345 -7.66 -28.36 5.86
N MET A 346 -6.68 -28.75 6.68
CA MET A 346 -6.93 -29.62 7.82
C MET A 346 -7.83 -28.92 8.85
N GLU A 347 -8.95 -29.56 9.20
CA GLU A 347 -9.89 -29.03 10.20
C GLU A 347 -9.25 -28.92 11.59
N ASP A 348 -8.45 -29.92 11.96
CA ASP A 348 -7.77 -29.97 13.26
C ASP A 348 -6.26 -29.70 13.09
N LYS A 349 -5.91 -28.42 13.23
CA LYS A 349 -4.52 -27.94 13.13
C LYS A 349 -3.66 -28.29 14.34
N SER A 350 -4.25 -28.75 15.46
CA SER A 350 -3.47 -29.17 16.63
C SER A 350 -2.58 -30.39 16.34
N LYS A 351 -2.94 -31.15 15.30
CA LYS A 351 -2.21 -32.33 14.82
C LYS A 351 -0.91 -32.01 14.06
N LEU A 352 -0.66 -30.74 13.71
CA LEU A 352 0.54 -30.33 12.99
C LEU A 352 1.83 -30.41 13.83
N GLY A 353 1.69 -30.65 15.14
CA GLY A 353 2.83 -30.80 16.04
C GLY A 353 3.46 -29.45 16.41
N LYS A 354 4.75 -29.46 16.73
CA LYS A 354 5.47 -28.24 17.14
C LYS A 354 6.06 -27.53 15.92
N PRO A 355 6.13 -26.18 15.94
CA PRO A 355 6.81 -25.43 14.90
C PRO A 355 8.24 -25.92 14.64
N VAL A 356 8.62 -25.98 13.37
CA VAL A 356 9.95 -26.42 12.96
C VAL A 356 11.00 -25.48 13.52
N LYS A 357 11.98 -26.03 14.24
CA LYS A 357 13.11 -25.26 14.78
C LYS A 357 14.10 -24.95 13.67
N ILE A 358 14.02 -23.74 13.12
CA ILE A 358 15.02 -23.25 12.17
C ILE A 358 16.29 -22.89 12.95
N LYS A 359 17.33 -23.71 12.83
CA LYS A 359 18.65 -23.37 13.37
C LYS A 359 19.29 -22.32 12.47
N VAL A 360 19.57 -21.14 13.00
CA VAL A 360 20.46 -20.17 12.36
C VAL A 360 21.86 -20.73 12.52
N ILE A 361 22.44 -21.27 11.44
CA ILE A 361 23.86 -21.61 11.43
C ILE A 361 24.59 -20.27 11.39
N THR A 362 25.04 -19.81 12.56
CA THR A 362 26.08 -18.79 12.61
C THR A 362 27.35 -19.48 12.14
N ASP A 363 27.90 -19.08 11.00
CA ASP A 363 29.25 -19.49 10.61
C ASP A 363 30.20 -19.01 11.70
N VAL A 364 30.57 -19.92 12.61
CA VAL A 364 31.67 -19.72 13.54
C VAL A 364 32.92 -19.92 12.71
N CYS A 365 33.37 -18.84 12.07
CA CYS A 365 34.71 -18.80 11.51
C CYS A 365 35.69 -18.93 12.67
N HIS A 366 36.31 -20.12 12.80
CA HIS A 366 37.39 -20.36 13.75
C HIS A 366 38.54 -19.38 13.46
N LYS A 367 38.68 -18.36 14.32
CA LYS A 367 39.90 -17.57 14.41
C LYS A 367 40.99 -18.43 15.04
N ASN A 368 41.80 -19.09 14.22
CA ASN A 368 43.18 -19.36 14.57
C ASN A 368 44.01 -18.15 14.15
N GLY A 369 44.71 -17.56 15.12
CA GLY A 369 45.56 -16.38 14.92
C GLY A 369 46.88 -16.72 14.23
N ASP A 370 47.38 -15.78 13.44
CA ASP A 370 48.61 -15.03 13.74
C ASP A 370 48.76 -13.83 12.78
N PRO A 371 49.60 -12.82 13.10
CA PRO A 371 49.41 -11.43 12.63
C PRO A 371 50.37 -10.96 11.52
N LYS A 372 49.97 -9.83 10.89
CA LYS A 372 50.70 -8.93 9.94
C LYS A 372 50.66 -9.42 8.47
N GLU A 373 50.39 -8.61 7.44
CA GLU A 373 50.84 -7.26 7.08
C GLU A 373 49.81 -6.50 6.22
N ASN A 374 49.95 -5.16 6.20
CA ASN A 374 49.19 -4.19 5.40
C ASN A 374 49.50 -4.27 3.90
N VAL A 375 48.49 -4.33 3.02
CA VAL A 375 48.45 -3.70 1.68
C VAL A 375 46.97 -3.56 1.20
N GLU A 376 46.50 -2.34 0.92
CA GLU A 376 45.42 -2.04 -0.05
C GLU A 376 46.05 -1.93 -1.45
N PRO A 377 45.40 -2.26 -2.59
CA PRO A 377 44.18 -1.55 -3.04
C PRO A 377 43.17 -2.31 -3.97
N ASP A 378 42.05 -1.62 -4.22
CA ASP A 378 41.17 -1.58 -5.41
C ASP A 378 40.49 -2.83 -6.05
N ILE A 379 39.15 -2.74 -6.06
CA ILE A 379 38.16 -3.03 -7.14
C ILE A 379 38.31 -4.33 -7.95
N LYS A 380 37.35 -5.26 -7.78
CA LYS A 380 36.50 -5.79 -8.87
C LYS A 380 35.39 -6.74 -8.38
N VAL A 381 34.24 -6.59 -9.04
CA VAL A 381 33.06 -7.44 -9.01
C VAL A 381 33.36 -8.74 -9.72
N GLU A 382 33.02 -9.90 -9.14
CA GLU A 382 32.80 -11.12 -9.92
C GLU A 382 31.91 -12.14 -9.22
N ASP A 383 31.00 -12.70 -10.02
CA ASP A 383 30.01 -13.73 -9.73
C ASP A 383 30.61 -14.99 -9.08
N THR A 384 29.92 -15.55 -8.09
CA THR A 384 30.21 -16.91 -7.62
C THR A 384 28.98 -17.80 -7.76
N ARG A 385 29.03 -18.64 -8.82
CA ARG A 385 28.23 -19.85 -8.98
C ARG A 385 28.65 -20.86 -7.89
N ILE A 386 27.70 -21.43 -7.16
CA ILE A 386 27.95 -22.55 -6.25
C ILE A 386 27.60 -23.85 -6.98
N ALA A 387 28.60 -24.71 -7.13
CA ALA A 387 28.49 -26.07 -7.63
C ALA A 387 28.03 -27.03 -6.52
N VAL A 388 27.16 -27.98 -6.88
CA VAL A 388 26.70 -29.08 -6.03
C VAL A 388 27.58 -30.30 -6.34
N SER A 389 28.34 -30.79 -5.36
CA SER A 389 29.03 -32.09 -5.46
C SER A 389 28.18 -33.18 -4.81
N SER A 390 27.71 -34.14 -5.62
CA SER A 390 27.08 -35.36 -5.16
C SER A 390 28.10 -36.50 -5.14
N ASP A 391 28.56 -36.89 -3.94
CA ASP A 391 29.28 -38.14 -3.74
C ASP A 391 28.28 -39.31 -3.74
N ARG A 392 28.36 -40.18 -4.75
CA ARG A 392 27.95 -41.58 -4.64
C ARG A 392 28.97 -42.48 -5.32
N SER A 393 29.52 -43.34 -4.47
CA SER A 393 30.48 -44.41 -4.75
C SER A 393 30.00 -45.39 -5.82
N VAL A 394 30.94 -45.75 -6.68
CA VAL A 394 30.91 -46.79 -7.71
C VAL A 394 31.07 -48.18 -7.08
N SER A 395 30.31 -49.15 -7.57
CA SER A 395 30.72 -50.57 -7.58
C SER A 395 30.33 -51.20 -8.91
N HIS A 396 31.33 -51.67 -9.65
CA HIS A 396 31.26 -52.35 -10.95
C HIS A 396 30.92 -53.85 -10.84
N SER A 397 30.25 -54.35 -11.88
CA SER A 397 30.47 -55.66 -12.55
C SER A 397 29.66 -55.62 -13.87
N GLU A 398 30.25 -55.50 -15.07
CA GLU A 398 30.74 -56.57 -15.96
C GLU A 398 29.77 -57.78 -16.08
N THR A 399 29.44 -58.38 -17.22
CA THR A 399 29.77 -58.30 -18.66
C THR A 399 28.81 -59.27 -19.36
N SER A 400 28.34 -58.94 -20.56
CA SER A 400 28.01 -59.80 -21.73
C SER A 400 26.74 -59.35 -22.44
#